data_AF-B8G360-F1
#
_entry.id   AF-B8G360-F1
#
_cell.length_a   1.000
_cell.length_b   1.000
_cell.length_c   1.000
_cell.angle_alpha   90.00
_cell.angle_beta   90.00
_cell.angle_gamma   90.00
#
_symmetry.space_group_name_H-M   'P 1'
#
loop_
_entity.id
_entity.type
_entity.pdbx_description
1 polymer ?
#
loop_
_entity_poly.entity_id
_entity_poly.type
_entity_poly.pdbx_seq_one_letter_code
_entity_poly.pdbx_strand_id
1 'polypeptide(L)' 'MPRSFTVERESLPAVVQRWIEAIGLGNEEVIELVFTERELLIRRPMSPHLRAWAETMCDQYDRAFRQIIGI' A
#
# COMPACT_ATOMS: atom_id res chain seq x y z
N MET A 1 -2.86 -1.84 -16.03
CA MET A 1 -1.48 -1.38 -15.72
C MET A 1 -1.37 -1.24 -14.21
N PRO A 2 -0.33 -1.76 -13.55
CA PRO A 2 -0.14 -1.46 -12.14
C PRO A 2 0.18 0.04 -12.06
N ARG A 3 -0.74 0.85 -11.54
CA ARG A 3 -0.56 2.31 -11.42
C ARG A 3 0.20 2.66 -10.14
N SER A 4 1.05 1.78 -9.64
CA SER A 4 1.93 2.11 -8.52
C SER A 4 3.36 1.72 -8.80
N PHE A 5 4.27 2.54 -8.30
CA PHE A 5 5.68 2.23 -8.27
C PHE A 5 6.29 2.69 -6.96
N THR A 6 7.35 2.00 -6.60
CA THR A 6 8.09 2.16 -5.37
C THR A 6 9.34 2.98 -5.68
N VAL A 7 9.58 4.04 -4.91
CA VAL A 7 10.64 5.01 -5.17
C VAL A 7 11.33 5.44 -3.87
N GLU A 8 12.63 5.74 -3.97
CA GLU A 8 13.37 6.33 -2.85
C GLU A 8 12.80 7.72 -2.53
N ARG A 9 12.55 7.98 -1.24
CA ARG A 9 12.01 9.28 -0.80
C ARG A 9 12.90 10.43 -1.26
N GLU A 10 14.21 10.24 -1.20
CA GLU A 10 15.21 11.27 -1.48
C GLU A 10 15.31 11.63 -2.96
N SER A 11 14.88 10.73 -3.86
CA SER A 11 14.86 11.02 -5.30
C SER A 11 13.70 11.93 -5.72
N LEU A 12 12.76 12.23 -4.83
CA LEU A 12 11.62 13.11 -5.10
C LEU A 12 11.94 14.58 -4.84
N PRO A 13 11.25 15.53 -5.50
CA PRO A 13 11.45 16.95 -5.26
C PRO A 13 11.24 17.34 -3.78
N ALA A 14 11.99 18.34 -3.30
CA ALA A 14 11.94 18.78 -1.89
C ALA A 14 10.53 19.14 -1.38
N VAL A 15 9.66 19.68 -2.26
CA VAL A 15 8.26 19.95 -1.91
C VAL A 15 7.48 18.68 -1.58
N VAL A 16 7.72 17.60 -2.32
CA VAL A 16 7.07 16.30 -2.11
C VAL A 16 7.64 15.64 -0.85
N GLN A 17 8.95 15.77 -0.59
CA GLN A 17 9.57 15.29 0.64
C GLN A 17 8.94 15.92 1.88
N ARG A 18 8.64 17.22 1.86
CA ARG A 18 7.91 17.89 2.95
C ARG A 18 6.49 17.36 3.15
N TRP A 19 5.80 16.97 2.07
CA TRP A 19 4.49 16.33 2.20
C TRP A 19 4.61 14.95 2.86
N ILE A 20 5.61 14.16 2.47
CA ILE A 20 5.92 12.85 3.06
C ILE A 20 6.22 12.98 4.56
N GLU A 21 6.99 13.99 4.96
CA GLU A 21 7.23 14.31 6.37
C GLU A 21 5.94 14.68 7.11
N ALA A 22 5.11 15.56 6.53
CA ALA A 22 3.87 16.02 7.14
C ALA A 22 2.85 14.90 7.37
N ILE A 23 2.87 13.84 6.56
CA ILE A 23 2.01 12.66 6.71
C ILE A 23 2.65 11.54 7.56
N GLY A 24 3.80 11.80 8.20
CA GLY A 24 4.45 10.86 9.12
C GLY A 24 5.25 9.74 8.45
N LEU A 25 5.69 9.93 7.20
CA LEU A 25 6.49 8.98 6.44
C LEU A 25 7.95 9.45 6.22
N GLY A 26 8.39 10.48 6.94
CA GLY A 26 9.74 11.06 6.76
C GLY A 26 10.90 10.10 7.04
N ASN A 27 10.69 9.07 7.86
CA ASN A 27 11.70 8.06 8.18
C ASN A 27 11.69 6.87 7.21
N GLU A 28 10.75 6.82 6.26
CA GLU A 28 10.72 5.76 5.26
C GLU A 28 11.79 6.06 4.20
N GLU A 29 12.71 5.12 3.97
CA GLU A 29 13.70 5.20 2.89
C GLU A 29 13.01 5.15 1.53
N VAL A 30 11.93 4.38 1.45
CA VAL A 30 11.22 4.06 0.23
C VAL A 30 9.72 4.26 0.46
N ILE A 31 9.06 4.87 -0.51
CA ILE A 31 7.61 5.07 -0.50
C ILE A 31 6.96 4.47 -1.75
N GLU A 32 5.66 4.18 -1.66
CA GLU A 32 4.86 3.77 -2.80
C GLU A 32 3.95 4.91 -3.24
N LEU A 33 4.05 5.25 -4.52
CA LEU A 33 3.18 6.21 -5.20
C LEU A 33 2.09 5.43 -5.93
N VAL A 34 0.83 5.66 -5.60
CA VAL A 34 -0.32 5.01 -6.24
C VAL A 34 -1.14 6.06 -7.00
N PHE A 35 -1.16 5.95 -8.31
CA PHE A 35 -1.92 6.83 -9.20
C PHE A 35 -3.33 6.27 -9.37
N THR A 36 -4.33 7.02 -8.96
CA THR A 36 -5.73 6.73 -9.30
C THR A 36 -6.13 7.54 -10.54
N GLU A 37 -7.41 7.58 -10.90
CA GLU A 37 -7.87 8.47 -11.97
C GLU A 37 -7.90 9.95 -11.58
N ARG A 38 -7.97 10.25 -10.27
CA ARG A 38 -8.22 11.60 -9.77
C ARG A 38 -7.15 12.12 -8.85
N GLU A 39 -6.34 11.23 -8.28
CA GLU A 39 -5.41 11.58 -7.21
C GLU A 39 -4.15 10.71 -7.24
N LEU A 40 -3.14 11.21 -6.53
CA LEU A 40 -1.92 10.50 -6.21
C LEU A 40 -1.94 10.20 -4.71
N LEU A 41 -1.89 8.92 -4.36
CA LEU A 41 -1.76 8.49 -2.98
C LEU A 41 -0.30 8.19 -2.68
N ILE A 42 0.17 8.69 -1.54
CA ILE A 42 1.50 8.43 -1.00
C ILE A 42 1.31 7.52 0.21
N ARG A 43 1.97 6.36 0.22
CA ARG A 43 1.89 5.42 1.36
C ARG A 43 3.19 4.66 1.55
N ARG A 44 3.28 3.93 2.67
CA ARG A 44 4.32 2.92 2.89
C ARG A 44 4.25 1.85 1.80
N PRO A 45 5.39 1.33 1.34
CA PRO A 45 5.41 0.17 0.45
C PRO A 45 4.67 -1.00 1.09
N MET A 46 3.74 -1.59 0.36
CA MET A 46 3.12 -2.82 0.83
C MET A 46 4.16 -3.93 0.88
N SER A 47 4.39 -4.51 2.06
CA SER A 47 5.20 -5.72 2.18
C SER A 47 4.56 -6.82 1.32
N PRO A 48 5.28 -7.36 0.31
CA PRO A 48 4.76 -8.44 -0.52
C PRO A 48 4.36 -9.66 0.32
N HIS A 49 5.14 -9.93 1.38
CA HIS A 49 4.87 -11.01 2.32
C HIS A 49 3.61 -10.76 3.15
N LEU A 50 3.39 -9.54 3.65
CA LEU A 50 2.15 -9.22 4.36
C LEU A 50 0.93 -9.30 3.44
N ARG A 51 1.07 -8.91 2.17
CA ARG A 51 -0.04 -9.02 1.21
C ARG A 51 -0.40 -10.49 0.95
N ALA A 52 0.60 -11.33 0.65
CA ALA A 52 0.40 -12.76 0.43
C ALA A 52 -0.19 -13.46 1.67
N TRP A 53 0.28 -13.08 2.86
CA TRP A 53 -0.30 -13.54 4.12
C TRP A 53 -1.77 -13.09 4.27
N ALA A 54 -2.07 -11.82 4.02
CA ALA A 54 -3.42 -11.28 4.14
C ALA A 54 -4.41 -11.94 3.17
N GLU A 55 -4.00 -12.18 1.92
CA GLU A 55 -4.80 -12.92 0.93
C GLU A 55 -5.15 -14.32 1.44
N THR A 56 -4.17 -15.04 1.98
CA THR A 56 -4.38 -16.37 2.54
C THR A 56 -5.37 -16.36 3.72
N MET A 57 -5.25 -15.37 4.61
CA MET A 57 -6.17 -15.23 5.76
C MET A 57 -7.59 -14.88 5.31
N CYS A 58 -7.74 -13.94 4.36
CA CYS A 58 -9.03 -13.57 3.80
C CYS A 58 -9.74 -14.77 3.15
N ASP A 59 -9.02 -15.59 2.38
CA ASP A 59 -9.57 -16.80 1.77
C ASP A 59 -10.08 -17.81 2.81
N GLN A 60 -9.34 -17.98 3.91
CA GLN A 60 -9.74 -18.89 4.99
C GLN A 60 -11.01 -18.39 5.69
N TYR A 61 -11.07 -17.08 5.99
CA TYR A 61 -12.25 -16.47 6.59
C TYR A 61 -13.45 -16.51 5.65
N ASP A 62 -13.28 -16.25 4.36
CA ASP A 62 -14.38 -16.29 3.40
C ASP A 62 -14.93 -17.73 3.26
N ARG A 63 -14.07 -18.75 3.21
CA ARG A 63 -14.51 -20.15 3.24
C ARG A 63 -15.27 -20.52 4.51
N ALA A 64 -14.75 -20.12 5.68
CA ALA A 64 -15.41 -20.38 6.95
C ALA A 64 -16.77 -19.65 7.03
N PHE A 65 -16.82 -18.41 6.54
CA PHE A 65 -18.06 -17.64 6.48
C PHE A 65 -19.09 -18.29 5.57
N ARG A 66 -18.70 -18.68 4.35
CA ARG A 66 -19.55 -19.42 3.39
C ARG A 66 -20.14 -20.69 4.01
N GLN A 67 -19.32 -21.47 4.70
CA GLN A 67 -19.78 -22.66 5.45
C GLN A 67 -20.83 -22.32 6.53
N ILE A 68 -20.65 -21.21 7.25
CA ILE A 68 -21.62 -20.77 8.28
C ILE A 68 -22.95 -20.36 7.65
N ILE A 69 -22.93 -19.68 6.51
CA ILE A 69 -24.14 -19.18 5.83
C ILE A 69 -24.77 -20.22 4.88
N GLY A 70 -24.18 -21.41 4.75
CA GLY A 70 -24.71 -22.52 3.96
C GLY A 70 -24.58 -22.34 2.44
N ILE A 71 -23.57 -21.59 2.00
CA ILE A 71 -23.19 -21.40 0.58
C ILE A 71 -21.86 -22.13 0.33
#